data_AF-A0A1R2BE68-F1
#
_entry.id   AF-A0A1R2BE68-F1
#
_cell.length_a   1.000
_cell.length_b   1.000
_cell.length_c   1.000
_cell.angle_alpha   90.00
_cell.angle_beta   90.00
_cell.angle_gamma   90.00
#
_symmetry.space_group_name_H-M   'P 1'
#
loop_
_entity.id
_entity.type
_entity.pdbx_description
1 polymer ?
#
loop_
_entity_poly.entity_id
_entity_poly.type
_entity_poly.pdbx_seq_one_letter_code
_entity_poly.pdbx_strand_id
1 'polypeptide(L)'
;MANKRGSVYNPAKSKDPDPAKIPDFKEKDLKEMKEAFDIFDRKGNGIIEIDEMIEALAVLKVDEKYRSIFNLFRNLKKEFPKGVTFKEFMEHLQFLLGNIENGPGLTRFFEMLDVEQKKCLDKERLGEIALEVGEHLSEKEIEELIEYDFDCQNGKVDVDSFYLMMIKSAF
;
A
#
# COMPACT_ATOMS: atom_id res chain seq x y z
N MET A 1 23.25 -43.09 -22.49
CA MET A 1 22.69 -42.62 -21.20
C MET A 1 23.03 -41.15 -21.05
N ALA A 2 22.07 -40.24 -21.26
CA ALA A 2 22.27 -38.81 -21.08
C ALA A 2 21.45 -38.36 -19.86
N ASN A 3 22.12 -38.14 -18.74
CA ASN A 3 21.52 -37.68 -17.50
C ASN A 3 21.35 -36.16 -17.58
N LYS A 4 20.17 -35.68 -17.97
CA LYS A 4 19.81 -34.25 -17.90
C LYS A 4 19.65 -33.88 -16.43
N ARG A 5 20.67 -33.23 -15.85
CA ARG A 5 20.56 -32.59 -14.53
C ARG A 5 19.46 -31.53 -14.63
N GLY A 6 18.34 -31.77 -13.95
CA GLY A 6 17.33 -30.76 -13.71
C GLY A 6 17.96 -29.55 -13.03
N SER A 7 17.74 -28.36 -13.58
CA SER A 7 18.09 -27.11 -12.94
C SER A 7 17.31 -27.04 -11.63
N VAL A 8 18.00 -27.17 -10.49
CA VAL A 8 17.41 -27.00 -9.16
C VAL A 8 16.95 -25.54 -9.08
N TYR A 9 15.64 -25.32 -9.00
CA TYR A 9 15.06 -24.01 -8.75
C TYR A 9 15.65 -23.45 -7.44
N ASN A 10 16.37 -22.33 -7.54
CA ASN A 10 16.97 -21.66 -6.40
C ASN A 10 16.16 -20.38 -6.09
N PRO A 11 15.28 -20.40 -5.07
CA PRO A 11 14.43 -19.26 -4.73
C PRO A 11 15.23 -18.01 -4.34
N ALA A 12 16.50 -18.16 -3.91
CA ALA A 12 17.37 -17.02 -3.55
C ALA A 12 17.89 -16.22 -4.75
N LYS A 13 17.71 -16.69 -5.99
CA LYS A 13 18.12 -15.98 -7.23
C LYS A 13 16.95 -15.54 -8.11
N SER A 14 15.72 -15.80 -7.68
CA SER A 14 14.54 -15.40 -8.46
C SER A 14 14.37 -13.88 -8.43
N LYS A 15 14.11 -13.28 -9.60
CA LYS A 15 13.71 -11.87 -9.73
C LYS A 15 12.23 -11.66 -9.40
N ASP A 16 11.49 -12.76 -9.28
CA ASP A 16 10.06 -12.76 -8.97
C ASP A 16 9.85 -12.90 -7.46
N PRO A 17 8.82 -12.24 -6.92
CA PRO A 17 8.46 -12.39 -5.51
C PRO A 17 8.04 -13.84 -5.19
N ASP A 18 8.35 -14.28 -3.98
CA ASP A 18 7.94 -15.58 -3.48
C ASP A 18 6.45 -15.52 -3.09
N PRO A 19 5.54 -16.27 -3.75
CA PRO A 19 4.11 -16.23 -3.43
C PRO A 19 3.80 -16.50 -1.96
N ALA A 20 4.61 -17.31 -1.27
CA ALA A 20 4.43 -17.58 0.15
C ALA A 20 4.65 -16.35 1.04
N LYS A 21 5.38 -15.35 0.55
CA LYS A 21 5.66 -14.09 1.25
C LYS A 21 4.73 -12.96 0.87
N ILE A 22 3.86 -13.16 -0.12
CA ILE A 22 2.92 -12.15 -0.61
C ILE A 22 1.50 -12.76 -0.77
N PRO A 23 0.97 -13.43 0.28
CA PRO A 23 -0.26 -14.22 0.17
C PRO A 23 -1.51 -13.42 -0.20
N ASP A 24 -1.50 -12.10 0.00
CA ASP A 24 -2.65 -11.24 -0.27
C ASP A 24 -2.74 -10.80 -1.74
N PHE A 25 -1.74 -11.09 -2.57
CA PHE A 25 -1.71 -10.75 -4.00
C PHE A 25 -1.88 -12.00 -4.86
N LYS A 26 -2.92 -11.99 -5.72
CA LYS A 26 -3.19 -13.09 -6.66
C LYS A 26 -2.28 -12.98 -7.88
N GLU A 27 -2.20 -14.06 -8.66
CA GLU A 27 -1.41 -14.09 -9.91
C GLU A 27 -1.81 -12.98 -10.88
N LYS A 28 -3.10 -12.65 -10.95
CA LYS A 28 -3.60 -11.53 -11.74
C LYS A 28 -3.04 -10.19 -11.25
N ASP A 29 -3.10 -9.94 -9.94
CA ASP A 29 -2.59 -8.71 -9.31
C ASP A 29 -1.08 -8.57 -9.55
N LEU A 30 -0.35 -9.69 -9.44
CA LEU A 30 1.09 -9.73 -9.71
C LEU A 30 1.41 -9.36 -11.16
N LYS A 31 0.62 -9.85 -12.11
CA LYS A 31 0.81 -9.54 -13.53
C LYS A 31 0.55 -8.06 -13.81
N GLU A 32 -0.55 -7.50 -13.30
CA GLU A 32 -0.89 -6.09 -13.48
C GLU A 32 0.16 -5.18 -12.82
N MET A 33 0.61 -5.52 -11.61
CA MET A 33 1.69 -4.81 -10.91
C MET A 33 3.01 -4.89 -11.68
N LYS A 34 3.32 -6.04 -12.30
CA LYS A 34 4.53 -6.20 -13.10
C LYS A 34 4.50 -5.35 -14.36
N GLU A 35 3.36 -5.31 -15.06
CA GLU A 35 3.16 -4.46 -16.22
C GLU A 35 3.30 -2.98 -15.86
N ALA A 36 2.72 -2.54 -14.73
CA ALA A 36 2.90 -1.18 -14.22
C ALA A 36 4.37 -0.89 -13.86
N PHE A 37 5.04 -1.83 -13.18
CA PHE A 37 6.45 -1.71 -12.82
C PHE A 37 7.34 -1.51 -14.06
N ASP A 38 7.10 -2.26 -15.12
CA ASP A 38 7.88 -2.19 -16.36
C ASP A 38 7.69 -0.85 -17.11
N ILE A 39 6.56 -0.15 -16.91
CA ILE A 39 6.37 1.22 -17.43
C ILE A 39 7.30 2.22 -16.71
N PHE A 40 7.57 2.01 -15.42
CA PHE A 40 8.44 2.87 -14.62
C PHE A 40 9.92 2.49 -14.72
N ASP A 41 10.27 1.23 -14.98
CA ASP A 41 11.66 0.79 -15.25
C ASP A 41 12.11 1.19 -16.66
N ARG A 42 12.31 2.49 -16.88
CA ARG A 42 12.72 3.06 -18.17
C ARG A 42 14.06 2.51 -18.67
N LYS A 43 14.93 2.05 -17.75
CA LYS A 43 16.28 1.55 -18.06
C LYS A 43 16.28 0.05 -18.36
N GLY A 44 15.17 -0.66 -18.10
CA GLY A 44 15.02 -2.10 -18.33
C GLY A 44 15.99 -2.95 -17.50
N ASN A 45 16.51 -2.40 -16.39
CA ASN A 45 17.49 -3.08 -15.55
C ASN A 45 16.84 -3.87 -14.39
N GLY A 46 15.51 -3.80 -14.27
CA GLY A 46 14.69 -4.41 -13.24
C GLY A 46 14.65 -3.62 -11.94
N ILE A 47 15.09 -2.36 -11.94
CA ILE A 47 15.17 -1.48 -10.76
C ILE A 47 14.50 -0.15 -11.08
N ILE A 48 13.51 0.24 -10.28
CA ILE A 48 12.92 1.57 -10.35
C ILE A 48 13.61 2.49 -9.34
N GLU A 49 14.10 3.63 -9.79
CA GLU A 49 14.53 4.73 -8.93
C GLU A 49 13.28 5.47 -8.42
N ILE A 50 12.97 5.32 -7.11
CA ILE A 50 11.74 5.84 -6.52
C ILE A 50 11.59 7.36 -6.70
N ASP A 51 12.71 8.09 -6.75
CA ASP A 51 12.71 9.53 -6.99
C ASP A 51 12.18 9.91 -8.37
N GLU A 52 12.62 9.21 -9.43
CA GLU A 52 12.12 9.45 -10.79
C GLU A 52 10.61 9.17 -10.88
N MET A 53 10.11 8.17 -10.14
CA MET A 53 8.69 7.84 -10.08
C MET A 53 7.88 8.91 -9.33
N ILE A 54 8.32 9.34 -8.15
CA ILE A 54 7.64 10.39 -7.37
C ILE A 54 7.60 11.70 -8.17
N GLU A 55 8.71 12.09 -8.80
CA GLU A 55 8.78 13.29 -9.64
C GLU A 55 7.82 13.20 -10.83
N ALA A 56 7.79 12.06 -11.54
CA ALA A 56 6.89 11.87 -12.67
C ALA A 56 5.41 11.97 -12.26
N LEU A 57 5.04 11.41 -11.11
CA LEU A 57 3.67 11.46 -10.61
C LEU A 57 3.29 12.85 -10.07
N ALA A 58 4.23 13.58 -9.45
CA ALA A 58 4.02 14.95 -8.98
C ALA A 58 3.80 15.94 -10.15
N VAL A 59 4.51 15.76 -11.27
CA VAL A 59 4.28 16.58 -12.49
C VAL A 59 2.86 16.43 -13.01
N LEU A 60 2.26 15.24 -12.84
CA LEU A 60 0.87 14.95 -13.22
C LEU A 60 -0.15 15.40 -12.15
N LYS A 61 0.29 16.04 -11.06
CA LYS A 61 -0.53 16.40 -9.88
C LYS A 61 -1.29 15.23 -9.24
N VAL A 62 -0.76 14.03 -9.43
CA VAL A 62 -1.32 12.79 -8.85
C VAL A 62 -1.03 12.76 -7.34
N ASP A 63 -0.04 13.51 -6.87
CA ASP A 63 0.35 13.66 -5.46
C ASP A 63 -0.68 14.36 -4.60
N GLU A 64 -1.36 15.37 -5.14
CA GLU A 64 -2.47 16.04 -4.48
C GLU A 64 -3.70 15.13 -4.39
N LYS A 65 -3.92 14.29 -5.43
CA LYS A 65 -5.11 13.43 -5.53
C LYS A 65 -5.00 12.13 -4.75
N TYR A 66 -3.81 11.50 -4.70
CA TYR A 66 -3.59 10.18 -4.09
C TYR A 66 -2.51 10.25 -3.01
N ARG A 67 -2.76 11.06 -1.98
CA ARG A 67 -1.77 11.36 -0.92
C ARG A 67 -1.30 10.09 -0.21
N SER A 68 -2.17 9.09 -0.01
CA SER A 68 -1.82 7.83 0.64
C SER A 68 -0.80 7.03 -0.18
N ILE A 69 -1.00 6.94 -1.51
CA ILE A 69 -0.09 6.26 -2.43
C ILE A 69 1.29 6.93 -2.42
N PHE A 70 1.33 8.26 -2.36
CA PHE A 70 2.61 8.97 -2.26
C PHE A 70 3.30 8.76 -0.92
N ASN A 71 2.55 8.64 0.17
CA ASN A 71 3.13 8.29 1.46
C ASN A 71 3.74 6.88 1.42
N LEU A 72 3.09 5.93 0.75
CA LEU A 72 3.63 4.60 0.47
C LEU A 72 4.95 4.67 -0.33
N PHE A 73 5.03 5.48 -1.39
CA PHE A 73 6.29 5.65 -2.13
C PHE A 73 7.39 6.32 -1.32
N ARG A 74 7.05 7.28 -0.44
CA ARG A 74 8.04 7.87 0.48
C ARG A 74 8.59 6.84 1.47
N ASN A 75 7.76 5.92 1.95
CA ASN A 75 8.22 4.82 2.82
C ASN A 75 9.12 3.84 2.05
N LEU A 76 8.75 3.49 0.82
CA LEU A 76 9.61 2.70 -0.08
C LEU A 76 10.96 3.39 -0.33
N LYS A 77 10.99 4.71 -0.54
CA LYS A 77 12.24 5.47 -0.71
C LYS A 77 13.16 5.36 0.51
N LYS A 78 12.60 5.46 1.72
CA LYS A 78 13.37 5.38 2.96
C LYS A 78 14.03 4.01 3.12
N GLU A 79 13.31 2.95 2.77
CA GLU A 79 13.80 1.57 2.85
C GLU A 79 14.78 1.23 1.71
N PHE A 80 14.48 1.70 0.49
CA PHE A 80 15.20 1.38 -0.73
C PHE A 80 15.78 2.65 -1.42
N PRO A 81 16.74 3.36 -0.81
CA PRO A 81 17.24 4.63 -1.33
C PRO A 81 18.02 4.51 -2.65
N LYS A 82 18.38 3.30 -3.07
CA LYS A 82 19.10 3.03 -4.34
C LYS A 82 18.17 2.55 -5.47
N GLY A 83 16.86 2.60 -5.24
CA GLY A 83 15.86 1.99 -6.10
C GLY A 83 15.44 0.61 -5.60
N VAL A 84 14.31 0.15 -6.14
CA VAL A 84 13.61 -1.05 -5.70
C VAL A 84 13.47 -2.03 -6.86
N THR A 85 13.73 -3.31 -6.62
CA THR A 85 13.40 -4.38 -7.59
C THR A 85 11.92 -4.76 -7.51
N PHE A 86 11.37 -5.39 -8.54
CA PHE A 86 9.97 -5.85 -8.51
C PHE A 86 9.67 -6.77 -7.33
N LYS A 87 10.58 -7.70 -7.02
CA LYS A 87 10.47 -8.59 -5.86
C LYS A 87 10.41 -7.80 -4.55
N GLU A 88 11.34 -6.87 -4.33
CA GLU A 88 11.38 -6.04 -3.12
C GLU A 88 10.13 -5.17 -3.00
N PHE A 89 9.66 -4.61 -4.13
CA PHE A 89 8.44 -3.81 -4.19
C PHE A 89 7.23 -4.62 -3.71
N MET A 90 7.02 -5.83 -4.25
CA MET A 90 5.89 -6.67 -3.87
C MET A 90 5.98 -7.18 -2.42
N GLU A 91 7.16 -7.63 -1.99
CA GLU A 91 7.38 -8.07 -0.60
C GLU A 91 7.13 -6.91 0.39
N HIS A 92 7.50 -5.68 0.04
CA HIS A 92 7.27 -4.51 0.88
C HIS A 92 5.81 -4.04 0.85
N LEU A 93 5.14 -4.11 -0.31
CA LEU A 93 3.69 -3.86 -0.40
C LEU A 93 2.90 -4.81 0.50
N GLN A 94 3.23 -6.10 0.51
CA GLN A 94 2.62 -7.06 1.45
C GLN A 94 2.87 -6.68 2.91
N PHE A 95 4.07 -6.22 3.24
CA PHE A 95 4.36 -5.82 4.61
C PHE A 95 3.53 -4.61 5.06
N LEU A 96 3.36 -3.61 4.17
CA LEU A 96 2.65 -2.37 4.47
C LEU A 96 1.13 -2.52 4.43
N LEU A 97 0.59 -3.24 3.44
CA LEU A 97 -0.83 -3.30 3.13
C LEU A 97 -1.48 -4.64 3.47
N GLY A 98 -0.69 -5.68 3.72
CA GLY A 98 -1.16 -7.02 4.03
C GLY A 98 -1.31 -7.27 5.53
N ASN A 99 -1.99 -8.34 5.88
CA ASN A 99 -2.30 -8.73 7.26
C ASN A 99 -3.00 -7.64 8.09
N ILE A 100 -3.82 -6.78 7.46
CA ILE A 100 -4.59 -5.72 8.15
C ILE A 100 -5.61 -6.25 9.16
N GLU A 101 -5.88 -7.56 9.14
CA GLU A 101 -6.71 -8.25 10.13
C GLU A 101 -6.04 -8.35 11.51
N ASN A 102 -4.71 -8.19 11.59
CA ASN A 102 -3.98 -8.16 12.84
C ASN A 102 -3.57 -6.74 13.24
N GLY A 103 -3.47 -6.49 14.55
CA GLY A 103 -3.16 -5.16 15.09
C GLY A 103 -1.92 -4.51 14.48
N PRO A 104 -0.77 -5.20 14.37
CA PRO A 104 0.42 -4.63 13.75
C PRO A 104 0.26 -4.26 12.27
N GLY A 105 -0.41 -5.10 11.48
CA GLY A 105 -0.68 -4.83 10.06
C GLY A 105 -1.61 -3.63 9.92
N LEU A 106 -2.68 -3.58 10.71
CA LEU A 106 -3.57 -2.44 10.70
C LEU A 106 -2.88 -1.14 11.12
N THR A 107 -2.02 -1.18 12.14
CA THR A 107 -1.28 0.00 12.59
C THR A 107 -0.44 0.57 11.46
N ARG A 108 0.29 -0.28 10.71
CA ARG A 108 1.09 0.17 9.55
C ARG A 108 0.21 0.74 8.44
N PHE A 109 -0.94 0.13 8.19
CA PHE A 109 -1.88 0.63 7.20
C PHE A 109 -2.47 1.99 7.62
N PHE A 110 -2.80 2.17 8.90
CA PHE A 110 -3.25 3.45 9.46
C PHE A 110 -2.18 4.53 9.32
N GLU A 111 -0.93 4.24 9.68
CA GLU A 111 0.21 5.17 9.52
C GLU A 111 0.43 5.56 8.05
N MET A 112 0.07 4.69 7.11
CA MET A 112 0.11 5.00 5.67
C MET A 112 -1.00 5.99 5.28
N LEU A 113 -2.21 5.85 5.86
CA LEU A 113 -3.34 6.75 5.65
C LEU A 113 -3.18 8.11 6.35
N ASP A 114 -2.56 8.14 7.53
CA ASP A 114 -2.25 9.34 8.32
C ASP A 114 -0.98 10.04 7.81
N VAL A 115 -1.10 10.60 6.60
CA VAL A 115 0.01 11.29 5.90
C VAL A 115 0.59 12.45 6.72
N GLU A 116 -0.22 13.07 7.59
CA GLU A 116 0.15 14.21 8.42
C GLU A 116 0.68 13.81 9.81
N GLN A 117 0.71 12.51 10.13
CA GLN A 117 1.17 11.95 11.40
C GLN A 117 0.47 12.56 12.61
N LYS A 118 -0.82 12.88 12.45
CA LYS A 118 -1.69 13.41 13.52
C LYS A 118 -2.05 12.34 14.56
N LYS A 119 -1.76 11.07 14.28
CA LYS A 119 -2.19 9.86 14.99
C LYS A 119 -3.71 9.68 15.06
N CYS A 120 -4.43 10.40 14.21
CA CYS A 120 -5.88 10.38 14.10
C CYS A 120 -6.29 10.87 12.70
N LEU A 121 -7.37 10.31 12.17
CA LEU A 121 -7.98 10.72 10.91
C LEU A 121 -9.21 11.57 11.22
N ASP A 122 -9.25 12.78 10.69
CA ASP A 122 -10.41 13.68 10.78
C ASP A 122 -11.39 13.44 9.61
N LYS A 123 -12.58 14.08 9.69
CA LYS A 123 -13.63 13.98 8.66
C LYS A 123 -13.11 14.29 7.26
N GLU A 124 -12.31 15.35 7.14
CA GLU A 124 -11.71 15.78 5.88
C GLU A 124 -10.81 14.68 5.32
N ARG A 125 -9.92 14.13 6.16
CA ARG A 125 -9.01 13.06 5.72
C ARG A 125 -9.74 11.77 5.34
N LEU A 126 -10.79 11.38 6.07
CA LEU A 126 -11.61 10.22 5.71
C LEU A 126 -12.34 10.42 4.38
N GLY A 127 -12.83 11.63 4.11
CA GLY A 127 -13.40 12.00 2.82
C GLY A 127 -12.38 11.93 1.68
N GLU A 128 -11.16 12.45 1.90
CA GLU A 128 -10.06 12.31 0.93
C GLU A 128 -9.76 10.83 0.63
N ILE A 129 -9.63 9.99 1.66
CA ILE A 129 -9.35 8.56 1.51
C ILE A 129 -10.46 7.86 0.71
N ALA A 130 -11.73 8.18 0.98
CA ALA A 130 -12.86 7.65 0.21
C ALA A 130 -12.73 8.01 -1.29
N LEU A 131 -12.41 9.26 -1.60
CA LEU A 131 -12.20 9.70 -2.98
C LEU A 131 -10.96 9.05 -3.62
N GLU A 132 -9.91 8.80 -2.86
CA GLU A 132 -8.71 8.09 -3.32
C GLU A 132 -9.02 6.65 -3.76
N VAL A 133 -9.96 5.97 -3.09
CA VAL A 133 -10.42 4.62 -3.47
C VAL A 133 -11.55 4.62 -4.50
N GLY A 134 -12.05 5.80 -4.88
CA GLY A 134 -13.13 5.96 -5.87
C GLY A 134 -14.54 5.90 -5.29
N GLU A 135 -14.68 5.97 -3.96
CA GLU A 135 -15.95 6.04 -3.26
C GLU A 135 -16.35 7.50 -3.02
N HIS A 136 -17.65 7.78 -3.14
CA HIS A 136 -18.21 9.12 -2.93
C HIS A 136 -19.09 9.11 -1.69
N LEU A 137 -18.50 9.42 -0.53
CA LEU A 137 -19.23 9.56 0.72
C LEU A 137 -19.67 11.00 0.93
N SER A 138 -20.93 11.18 1.32
CA SER A 138 -21.45 12.46 1.80
C SER A 138 -20.91 12.77 3.20
N GLU A 139 -20.94 14.06 3.57
CA GLU A 139 -20.55 14.50 4.92
C GLU A 139 -21.33 13.75 6.01
N LYS A 140 -22.62 13.50 5.78
CA LYS A 140 -23.46 12.74 6.71
C LYS A 140 -23.03 11.28 6.85
N GLU A 141 -22.64 10.62 5.76
CA GLU A 141 -22.13 9.24 5.81
C GLU A 141 -20.78 9.19 6.54
N ILE A 142 -19.90 10.18 6.34
CA ILE A 142 -18.65 10.29 7.08
C ILE A 142 -18.91 10.53 8.58
N GLU A 143 -19.90 11.36 8.92
CA GLU A 143 -20.33 11.57 10.30
C GLU A 143 -20.85 10.29 10.93
N GLU A 144 -21.71 9.55 10.24
CA GLU A 144 -22.23 8.26 10.68
C GLU A 144 -21.10 7.24 10.90
N LEU A 145 -20.09 7.22 10.02
CA LEU A 145 -18.91 6.36 10.18
C LEU A 145 -18.11 6.66 11.45
N ILE A 146 -18.08 7.92 11.90
CA ILE A 146 -17.31 8.35 13.08
C ILE A 146 -18.12 8.22 14.37
N GLU A 147 -19.42 8.53 14.34
CA GLU A 147 -20.25 8.69 15.53
C GLU A 147 -20.86 7.38 16.06
N TYR A 148 -21.17 6.42 15.19
CA TYR A 148 -22.12 5.37 15.58
C TYR A 148 -21.57 4.29 16.51
N ASP A 149 -20.25 4.16 16.71
CA ASP A 149 -19.75 2.96 17.42
C ASP A 149 -18.31 2.95 17.96
N PHE A 150 -17.55 4.05 17.87
CA PHE A 150 -16.08 4.00 18.02
C PHE A 150 -15.48 4.90 19.10
N ASP A 151 -16.32 5.55 19.92
CA ASP A 151 -15.90 6.54 20.96
C ASP A 151 -14.81 7.49 20.45
N CYS A 152 -14.98 7.97 19.22
CA CYS A 152 -14.09 8.91 18.55
C CYS A 152 -14.07 10.22 19.33
N GLN A 153 -13.17 10.36 20.30
CA GLN A 153 -13.01 11.59 21.04
C GLN A 153 -12.80 12.73 20.03
N ASN A 154 -13.58 13.81 20.17
CA ASN A 154 -13.53 15.01 19.32
C ASN A 154 -13.83 14.84 17.80
N GLY A 155 -14.47 13.73 17.39
CA GLY A 155 -14.85 13.51 15.99
C GLY A 155 -13.68 13.12 15.09
N LYS A 156 -12.65 12.49 15.67
CA LYS A 156 -11.50 11.94 14.96
C LYS A 156 -11.34 10.46 15.27
N VAL A 157 -10.84 9.72 14.30
CA VAL A 157 -10.63 8.27 14.37
C VAL A 157 -9.16 8.00 14.67
N ASP A 158 -8.86 7.48 15.86
CA ASP A 158 -7.52 6.96 16.15
C ASP A 158 -7.33 5.51 15.66
N VAL A 159 -6.18 4.91 15.93
CA VAL A 159 -5.86 3.54 15.47
C VAL A 159 -6.83 2.51 16.07
N ASP A 160 -7.25 2.67 17.32
CA ASP A 160 -8.12 1.72 18.02
C ASP A 160 -9.56 1.83 17.48
N SER A 161 -10.06 3.05 17.29
CA SER A 161 -11.33 3.32 16.60
C SER A 161 -11.31 2.79 15.17
N PHE A 162 -10.22 3.00 14.42
CA PHE A 162 -10.07 2.48 13.05
C PHE A 162 -10.06 0.94 13.01
N TYR A 163 -9.48 0.28 14.01
CA TYR A 163 -9.52 -1.18 14.14
C TYR A 163 -10.94 -1.70 14.32
N LEU A 164 -11.70 -1.07 15.21
CA LEU A 164 -13.09 -1.42 15.41
C LEU A 164 -13.93 -1.17 14.14
N MET A 165 -13.66 -0.09 13.38
CA MET A 165 -14.31 0.19 12.10
C MET A 165 -14.07 -0.95 11.11
N MET A 166 -12.81 -1.32 10.89
CA MET A 166 -12.43 -2.33 9.91
C MET A 166 -12.98 -3.72 10.24
N ILE A 167 -13.03 -4.08 11.53
CA ILE A 167 -13.67 -5.34 11.96
C ILE A 167 -15.18 -5.29 11.72
N LYS A 168 -15.86 -4.22 12.10
CA LYS A 168 -17.32 -4.14 11.94
C LYS A 168 -17.75 -4.11 10.49
N SER A 169 -16.96 -3.54 9.58
CA SER A 169 -17.24 -3.57 8.15
C SER A 169 -16.98 -4.93 7.49
N ALA A 170 -16.20 -5.81 8.13
CA ALA A 170 -15.88 -7.14 7.62
C ALA A 170 -16.91 -8.23 8.02
N PHE A 171 -17.88 -7.89 8.88
CA PHE A 171 -18.93 -8.79 9.39
C PHE A 171 -20.32 -8.17 9.25
#